data_AF-A0A258E2K9-F1
#
_entry.id   AF-A0A258E2K9-F1
#
_cell.length_a   1.000
_cell.length_b   1.000
_cell.length_c   1.000
_cell.angle_alpha   90.00
_cell.angle_beta   90.00
_cell.angle_gamma   90.00
#
_symmetry.space_group_name_H-M   'P 1'
#
loop_
_entity.id
_entity.type
_entity.pdbx_description
1 polymer ?
#
loop_
_entity_poly.entity_id
_entity_poly.type
_entity_poly.pdbx_seq_one_letter_code
_entity_poly.pdbx_strand_id
1 'polypeptide(L)'
;MSTRSVARILAATLSFVLFTAFATLPPNEYDRPVSIQVKISTIPYMEVDKVCSWPMRSEEAMGGRIEGCARVYNSVCYIVMPAVDGVFMTKEKHKRLLKHELAHCNGWPAHHPGAQR
;
A
#
# COMPACT_ATOMS: atom_id res chain seq x y z
N MET A 1 10.80 -15.43 -62.42
CA MET A 1 11.40 -15.61 -61.07
C MET A 1 11.32 -14.26 -60.35
N SER A 2 10.24 -14.06 -59.58
CA SER A 2 10.22 -14.01 -58.10
C SER A 2 10.46 -12.62 -57.52
N THR A 3 9.35 -11.95 -57.21
CA THR A 3 9.21 -10.70 -56.44
C THR A 3 9.74 -10.88 -55.01
N ARG A 4 10.58 -9.95 -54.52
CA ARG A 4 11.02 -9.92 -53.11
C ARG A 4 10.05 -9.07 -52.29
N SER A 5 9.19 -9.71 -51.51
CA SER A 5 8.41 -9.06 -50.46
C SER A 5 9.32 -8.70 -49.28
N VAL A 6 9.36 -7.42 -48.92
CA VAL A 6 9.99 -6.95 -47.68
C VAL A 6 8.92 -6.96 -46.58
N ALA A 7 8.93 -7.98 -45.74
CA ALA A 7 8.08 -8.05 -44.57
C ALA A 7 8.63 -7.10 -43.48
N ARG A 8 7.88 -6.04 -43.17
CA ARG A 8 8.13 -5.19 -42.01
C ARG A 8 7.58 -5.88 -40.77
N ILE A 9 8.47 -6.35 -39.89
CA ILE A 9 8.08 -6.84 -38.56
C ILE A 9 7.82 -5.61 -37.69
N LEU A 10 6.54 -5.32 -37.44
CA LEU A 10 6.13 -4.39 -36.38
C LEU A 10 6.28 -5.10 -35.04
N ALA A 11 7.32 -4.77 -34.29
CA ALA A 11 7.46 -5.21 -32.91
C ALA A 11 6.43 -4.45 -32.04
N ALA A 12 5.38 -5.13 -31.61
CA ALA A 12 4.45 -4.61 -30.61
C ALA A 12 5.12 -4.68 -29.24
N THR A 13 5.50 -3.54 -28.67
CA THR A 13 5.97 -3.47 -27.29
C THR A 13 4.77 -3.64 -26.36
N LEU A 14 4.58 -4.85 -25.83
CA LEU A 14 3.67 -5.09 -24.71
C LEU A 14 4.24 -4.36 -23.48
N SER A 15 3.78 -3.14 -23.24
CA SER A 15 4.01 -2.47 -21.96
C SER A 15 3.16 -3.16 -20.90
N PHE A 16 3.76 -4.12 -20.19
CA PHE A 16 3.23 -4.60 -18.92
C PHE A 16 3.27 -3.43 -17.94
N VAL A 17 2.16 -2.72 -17.80
CA VAL A 17 1.96 -1.81 -16.67
C VAL A 17 1.80 -2.70 -15.45
N LEU A 18 2.88 -2.82 -14.66
CA LEU A 18 2.84 -3.47 -13.35
C LEU A 18 1.87 -2.66 -12.47
N PHE A 19 0.64 -3.16 -12.30
CA PHE A 19 -0.27 -2.65 -11.28
C PHE A 19 0.25 -3.09 -9.91
N THR A 20 1.22 -2.36 -9.37
CA THR A 20 1.54 -2.50 -7.95
C THR A 20 0.34 -1.95 -7.17
N ALA A 21 -0.31 -2.81 -6.38
CA ALA A 21 -1.35 -2.41 -5.45
C ALA A 21 -0.73 -1.46 -4.39
N PHE A 22 -0.78 -0.16 -4.66
CA PHE A 22 -0.36 0.87 -3.70
C PHE A 22 -1.43 1.04 -2.61
N ALA A 23 -1.00 1.42 -1.40
CA ALA A 23 -1.90 1.80 -0.33
C ALA A 23 -2.95 2.82 -0.82
N THR A 24 -4.24 2.47 -0.72
CA THR A 24 -5.33 3.33 -1.17
C THR A 24 -5.44 4.59 -0.32
N LEU A 25 -5.96 5.68 -0.89
CA LEU A 25 -6.19 6.89 -0.12
C LEU A 25 -7.54 6.81 0.61
N PRO A 26 -7.63 7.30 1.86
CA PRO A 26 -8.87 7.27 2.62
C PRO A 26 -9.89 8.31 2.10
N PRO A 27 -11.20 8.10 2.36
CA PRO A 27 -12.19 9.16 2.25
C PRO A 27 -11.87 10.37 3.15
N ASN A 28 -12.35 11.56 2.76
CA ASN A 28 -12.07 12.81 3.47
C ASN A 28 -12.52 12.79 4.95
N GLU A 29 -13.57 12.04 5.30
CA GLU A 29 -14.04 11.92 6.68
C GLU A 29 -13.03 11.22 7.64
N TYR A 30 -12.12 10.42 7.09
CA TYR A 30 -11.05 9.74 7.84
C TYR A 30 -9.68 10.39 7.65
N ASP A 31 -9.54 11.28 6.66
CA ASP A 31 -8.33 12.06 6.39
C ASP A 31 -8.26 13.33 7.25
N ARG A 32 -8.07 13.13 8.55
CA ARG A 32 -8.01 14.21 9.55
C ARG A 32 -6.96 13.94 10.62
N PRO A 33 -6.53 14.95 11.40
CA PRO A 33 -5.61 14.73 12.52
C PRO A 33 -6.17 13.69 13.50
N VAL A 34 -5.34 12.72 13.90
CA VAL A 34 -5.72 11.68 14.86
C VAL A 34 -5.78 12.27 16.26
N SER A 35 -6.89 12.02 16.98
CA SER A 35 -7.15 12.57 18.32
C SER A 35 -6.63 11.70 19.47
N ILE A 36 -6.26 10.45 19.18
CA ILE A 36 -5.69 9.50 20.15
C ILE A 36 -4.18 9.45 20.04
N GLN A 37 -3.50 8.92 21.07
CA GLN A 37 -2.05 8.75 21.02
C GLN A 37 -1.66 7.80 19.88
N VAL A 38 -0.66 8.18 19.09
CA VAL A 38 -0.11 7.34 18.01
C VAL A 38 1.31 6.91 18.38
N LYS A 39 1.59 5.62 18.24
CA LYS A 39 2.93 5.02 18.36
C LYS A 39 3.30 4.36 17.04
N ILE A 40 4.37 4.83 16.42
CA ILE A 40 4.84 4.32 15.14
C ILE A 40 6.10 3.49 15.37
N SER A 41 6.10 2.26 14.87
CA SER A 41 7.27 1.39 14.81
C SER A 41 7.73 1.25 13.37
N THR A 42 8.98 1.62 13.10
CA THR A 42 9.58 1.52 11.78
C THR A 42 10.49 0.29 11.72
N ILE A 43 10.26 -0.61 10.76
CA ILE A 43 10.99 -1.89 10.60
C ILE A 43 11.43 -2.11 9.15
N PRO A 44 12.33 -3.07 8.85
CA PRO A 44 12.70 -3.36 7.47
C PRO A 44 11.49 -3.75 6.60
N TYR A 45 11.46 -3.30 5.34
CA TYR A 45 10.33 -3.55 4.42
C TYR A 45 9.94 -5.02 4.37
N MET A 46 10.93 -5.92 4.32
CA MET A 46 10.72 -7.37 4.22
C MET A 46 10.01 -7.99 5.43
N GLU A 47 10.08 -7.39 6.61
CA GLU A 47 9.49 -7.90 7.86
C GLU A 47 8.04 -7.44 8.08
N VAL A 48 7.56 -6.41 7.37
CA VAL A 48 6.24 -5.81 7.63
C VAL A 48 5.11 -6.82 7.49
N ASP A 49 5.07 -7.55 6.38
CA ASP A 49 4.00 -8.53 6.12
C ASP A 49 3.93 -9.60 7.22
N LYS A 50 5.09 -10.04 7.74
CA LYS A 50 5.16 -11.01 8.84
C LYS A 50 4.56 -10.42 10.13
N VAL A 51 4.88 -9.18 10.47
CA VAL A 51 4.37 -8.51 11.68
C VAL A 51 2.89 -8.17 11.56
N CYS A 52 2.44 -7.78 10.37
CA CYS A 52 1.07 -7.30 10.14
C CYS A 52 0.07 -8.41 9.74
N SER A 53 0.53 -9.57 9.27
CA SER A 53 -0.35 -10.67 8.80
C SER A 53 -1.22 -11.31 9.88
N TRP A 54 -0.98 -11.04 11.16
CA TRP A 54 -1.75 -11.65 12.25
C TRP A 54 -2.01 -10.60 13.35
N PRO A 55 -3.27 -10.29 13.73
CA PRO A 55 -4.57 -10.81 13.27
C PRO A 55 -5.22 -9.97 12.14
N MET A 56 -4.46 -9.22 11.33
CA MET A 56 -5.01 -8.14 10.48
C MET A 56 -5.18 -8.51 9.00
N ARG A 57 -5.09 -9.78 8.62
CA ARG A 57 -5.25 -10.22 7.22
C ARG A 57 -6.74 -10.18 6.84
N SER A 58 -7.15 -9.16 6.09
CA SER A 58 -8.47 -9.10 5.45
C SER A 58 -8.52 -10.03 4.23
N GLU A 59 -9.73 -10.43 3.80
CA GLU A 59 -9.92 -11.17 2.54
C GLU A 59 -9.39 -10.38 1.33
N GLU A 60 -9.37 -9.05 1.39
CA GLU A 60 -8.79 -8.19 0.34
C GLU A 60 -7.26 -8.23 0.30
N ALA A 61 -6.61 -8.66 1.38
CA ALA A 61 -5.17 -8.95 1.39
C ALA A 61 -4.83 -10.33 0.77
N MET A 62 -5.81 -11.10 0.29
CA MET A 62 -5.56 -12.37 -0.39
C MET A 62 -4.84 -12.14 -1.72
N GLY A 63 -3.59 -12.58 -1.79
CA GLY A 63 -2.73 -12.49 -2.97
C GLY A 63 -1.82 -11.26 -3.01
N GLY A 64 -1.95 -10.32 -2.05
CA GLY A 64 -1.11 -9.14 -1.91
C GLY A 64 -0.12 -9.22 -0.74
N ARG A 65 0.88 -8.33 -0.75
CA ARG A 65 1.78 -8.08 0.40
C ARG A 65 1.18 -6.97 1.27
N ILE A 66 1.15 -7.16 2.58
CA ILE A 66 0.81 -6.09 3.52
C ILE A 66 2.01 -5.13 3.64
N GLU A 67 1.80 -3.87 3.30
CA GLU A 67 2.86 -2.84 3.29
C GLU A 67 2.97 -2.06 4.59
N GLY A 68 1.94 -2.11 5.45
CA GLY A 68 1.83 -1.45 6.74
C GLY A 68 0.58 -1.95 7.47
N CYS A 69 0.46 -1.61 8.76
CA CYS A 69 -0.77 -1.87 9.50
C CYS A 69 -0.94 -0.93 10.69
N ALA A 70 -2.19 -0.66 11.05
CA ALA A 70 -2.57 0.15 12.20
C ALA A 70 -3.63 -0.54 13.07
N ARG A 71 -3.41 -0.58 14.38
CA ARG A 71 -4.36 -1.14 15.35
C ARG A 71 -4.59 -0.20 16.51
N VAL A 72 -5.86 0.03 16.84
CA VAL A 72 -6.25 0.73 18.07
C VAL A 72 -6.42 -0.27 19.21
N TYR A 73 -5.76 -0.03 20.33
CA TYR A 73 -5.89 -0.81 21.57
C TYR A 73 -5.75 0.13 22.78
N ASN A 74 -6.70 0.06 23.73
CA ASN A 74 -6.73 0.92 24.93
C ASN A 74 -6.50 2.41 24.63
N SER A 75 -7.20 2.96 23.63
CA SER A 75 -7.10 4.36 23.20
C SER A 75 -5.71 4.80 22.71
N VAL A 76 -4.87 3.85 22.29
CA VAL A 76 -3.60 4.11 21.60
C VAL A 76 -3.64 3.45 20.23
N CYS A 77 -3.28 4.19 19.18
CA CYS A 77 -3.08 3.63 17.85
C CYS A 77 -1.61 3.21 17.68
N TYR A 78 -1.40 1.96 17.35
CA TYR A 78 -0.10 1.39 17.03
C TYR A 78 0.00 1.21 15.53
N ILE A 79 1.02 1.80 14.91
CA ILE A 79 1.27 1.70 13.47
C ILE A 79 2.62 1.01 13.26
N VAL A 80 2.66 0.04 12.36
CA VAL A 80 3.91 -0.54 11.85
C VAL A 80 4.14 -0.05 10.43
N MET A 81 5.29 0.56 10.20
CA MET A 81 5.71 1.13 8.92
C MET A 81 7.02 0.50 8.45
N PRO A 82 7.23 0.34 7.14
CA PRO A 82 8.53 0.03 6.58
C PRO A 82 9.46 1.25 6.64
N ALA A 83 10.75 1.03 6.91
CA ALA A 83 11.77 2.05 6.77
C ALA A 83 11.86 2.53 5.32
N VAL A 84 12.14 3.82 5.13
CA VAL A 84 12.46 4.37 3.80
C VAL A 84 13.84 3.86 3.39
N ASP A 85 13.89 3.06 2.34
CA ASP A 85 15.12 2.48 1.78
C ASP A 85 15.44 2.99 0.37
N GLY A 86 14.50 3.72 -0.26
CA GLY A 86 14.64 4.25 -1.62
C GLY A 86 14.47 3.22 -2.73
N VAL A 87 14.28 1.93 -2.41
CA VAL A 87 14.12 0.84 -3.39
C VAL A 87 12.71 0.28 -3.32
N PHE A 88 12.30 -0.26 -2.17
CA PHE A 88 10.96 -0.81 -1.96
C PHE A 88 10.01 0.22 -1.33
N MET A 89 10.59 1.18 -0.60
CA MET A 89 9.87 2.24 0.09
C MET A 89 10.54 3.60 -0.16
N THR A 90 9.94 4.38 -1.07
CA THR A 90 10.31 5.79 -1.30
C THR A 90 9.67 6.70 -0.24
N LYS A 91 10.12 7.95 -0.14
CA LYS A 91 9.54 8.94 0.78
C LYS A 91 8.07 9.22 0.46
N GLU A 92 7.72 9.29 -0.82
CA GLU A 92 6.37 9.56 -1.32
C GLU A 92 5.44 8.38 -0.99
N LYS A 93 5.91 7.15 -1.24
CA LYS A 93 5.18 5.93 -0.90
C LYS A 93 4.98 5.82 0.61
N HIS A 94 6.01 6.12 1.40
CA HIS A 94 5.94 6.13 2.86
C HIS A 94 4.93 7.15 3.37
N LYS A 95 4.91 8.37 2.80
CA LYS A 95 3.94 9.41 3.18
C LYS A 95 2.51 8.98 2.85
N ARG A 96 2.29 8.38 1.67
CA ARG A 96 0.99 7.85 1.25
C ARG A 96 0.52 6.73 2.16
N LEU A 97 1.40 5.78 2.47
CA LEU A 97 1.11 4.68 3.39
C LEU A 97 0.81 5.20 4.80
N LEU A 98 1.60 6.14 5.32
CA LEU A 98 1.33 6.73 6.63
C LEU A 98 -0.06 7.38 6.68
N LYS A 99 -0.47 8.06 5.61
CA LYS A 99 -1.81 8.64 5.50
C LYS A 99 -2.91 7.57 5.54
N HIS A 100 -2.70 6.45 4.85
CA HIS A 100 -3.58 5.27 4.89
C HIS A 100 -3.70 4.71 6.31
N GLU A 101 -2.57 4.46 6.97
CA GLU A 101 -2.54 3.88 8.32
C GLU A 101 -3.15 4.82 9.39
N LEU A 102 -2.93 6.13 9.29
CA LEU A 102 -3.54 7.11 10.18
C LEU A 102 -5.07 7.18 10.02
N ALA A 103 -5.60 6.92 8.83
CA ALA A 103 -7.05 6.88 8.62
C ALA A 103 -7.69 5.70 9.37
N HIS A 104 -7.02 4.55 9.46
CA HIS A 104 -7.46 3.45 10.31
C HIS A 104 -7.49 3.85 11.80
N CYS A 105 -6.53 4.67 12.26
CA CYS A 105 -6.59 5.25 13.61
C CYS A 105 -7.80 6.19 13.82
N ASN A 106 -8.30 6.81 12.75
CA ASN A 106 -9.53 7.62 12.76
C ASN A 106 -10.81 6.80 12.59
N GLY A 107 -10.73 5.47 12.62
CA GLY A 107 -11.88 4.57 12.52
C GLY A 107 -12.23 4.15 11.10
N TRP A 108 -11.36 4.38 10.10
CA TRP A 108 -11.60 3.88 8.75
C TRP A 108 -11.61 2.34 8.75
N PRO A 109 -12.68 1.68 8.28
CA PRO A 109 -12.77 0.22 8.34
C PRO A 109 -11.71 -0.49 7.49
N ALA A 110 -11.33 -1.70 7.92
CA ALA A 110 -10.30 -2.52 7.27
C ALA A 110 -10.68 -3.04 5.87
N HIS A 111 -11.96 -2.95 5.48
CA HIS A 111 -12.43 -3.26 4.13
C HIS A 111 -12.40 -2.03 3.19
N HIS A 112 -11.69 -0.98 3.62
CA HIS A 112 -11.43 0.26 2.88
C HIS A 112 -12.64 0.87 2.14
N PRO A 113 -13.81 1.06 2.78
CA PRO A 113 -14.98 1.61 2.11
C PRO A 113 -14.70 3.04 1.63
N GLY A 114 -15.15 3.35 0.41
CA GLY A 114 -14.98 4.67 -0.19
C GLY A 114 -13.53 5.04 -0.56
N ALA A 115 -12.61 4.07 -0.59
CA ALA A 115 -11.22 4.28 -0.96
C ALA A 115 -11.04 5.04 -2.28
N GLN A 116 -10.08 5.96 -2.30
CA GLN A 116 -9.69 6.75 -3.47
C GLN A 116 -8.38 6.20 -4.07
N ARG A 117 -8.19 6.39 -5.38
CA ARG A 117 -7.01 5.92 -6.12
C ARG A 117 -5.94 7.00 -6.26
#